data_AF-B9RVI9-F1
#
_entry.id   AF-B9RVI9-F1
#
_cell.length_a   1.000
_cell.length_b   1.000
_cell.length_c   1.000
_cell.angle_alpha   90.00
_cell.angle_beta   90.00
_cell.angle_gamma   90.00
#
_symmetry.space_group_name_H-M   'P 1'
#
loop_
_entity.id
_entity.type
_entity.pdbx_description
1 polymer ?
#
loop_
_entity_poly.entity_id
_entity_poly.type
_entity_poly.pdbx_seq_one_letter_code
_entity_poly.pdbx_strand_id
1 'polypeptide(L)'
;MAPLECHSIFFIFILLLSTSSFTTGSDPAANALVDKVCNQTSNYTFCVGSLYSDPRTPDADRYTLAYISVGLAYGKATATRDNVAELLKNIDPGHPDYRHSLQRCAGNYDKAVSLLVVAQNDLNSESFSELPVLARNVSCEANRCEAVKFFIKY
;
A
#
# COMPACT_ATOMS: atom_id res chain seq x y z
N MET A 1 -0.98 8.63 -25.19
CA MET A 1 -1.34 8.69 -23.75
C MET A 1 -0.40 7.74 -23.03
N ALA A 2 0.74 8.25 -22.56
CA ALA A 2 1.76 7.42 -21.93
C ALA A 2 1.31 7.05 -20.50
N PRO A 3 1.54 5.82 -20.02
CA PRO A 3 1.30 5.49 -18.62
C PRO A 3 2.21 6.37 -17.77
N LEU A 4 1.63 7.01 -16.76
CA LEU A 4 2.38 7.61 -15.65
C LEU A 4 3.06 6.45 -14.92
N GLU A 5 4.24 6.12 -15.42
CA GLU A 5 5.27 5.36 -14.74
C GLU A 5 5.39 5.92 -13.33
N CYS A 6 5.09 5.08 -12.34
CA CYS A 6 5.30 5.34 -10.92
C CYS A 6 6.79 5.25 -10.59
N HIS A 7 7.61 5.79 -11.49
CA HIS A 7 9.03 5.92 -11.33
C HIS A 7 9.21 7.03 -10.31
N SER A 8 9.55 6.59 -9.10
CA SER A 8 10.09 7.43 -8.05
C SER A 8 11.22 8.29 -8.63
N ILE A 9 10.92 9.56 -8.89
CA ILE A 9 11.91 10.59 -9.28
C ILE A 9 12.92 10.83 -8.13
N PHE A 10 12.78 10.11 -7.01
CA PHE A 10 13.56 10.29 -5.79
C PHE A 10 14.83 9.41 -5.69
N PHE A 11 15.06 8.49 -6.64
CA PHE A 11 16.09 7.45 -6.49
C PHE A 11 17.54 7.84 -6.87
N ILE A 12 17.83 9.10 -7.25
CA ILE A 12 19.20 9.53 -7.59
C ILE A 12 19.87 10.38 -6.49
N PHE A 13 19.16 10.80 -5.44
CA PHE A 13 19.72 11.69 -4.41
C PHE A 13 20.07 11.06 -3.05
N ILE A 14 19.73 9.79 -2.79
CA ILE A 14 20.00 9.12 -1.50
C ILE A 14 21.18 8.13 -1.60
N LEU A 15 22.29 8.57 -2.18
CA LEU A 15 23.56 7.81 -2.16
C LEU A 15 24.58 8.39 -1.17
N LEU A 16 24.18 9.34 -0.33
CA LEU A 16 25.03 9.97 0.68
C LEU A 16 24.18 10.20 1.93
N LEU A 17 24.72 9.86 3.10
CA LEU A 17 24.18 10.05 4.47
C LEU A 17 23.16 8.97 4.92
N SER A 18 23.35 8.16 5.96
CA SER A 18 24.36 8.09 7.02
C SER A 18 24.23 6.72 7.70
N THR A 19 25.35 6.19 8.18
CA THR A 19 25.43 5.08 9.13
C THR A 19 24.74 5.46 10.44
N SER A 20 23.87 4.61 10.97
CA SER A 20 23.43 4.67 12.37
C SER A 20 23.05 3.26 12.82
N SER A 21 23.80 2.76 13.79
CA SER A 21 23.50 1.53 14.53
C SER A 21 22.32 1.78 15.46
N PHE A 22 21.35 0.87 15.47
CA PHE A 22 20.34 0.81 16.54
C PHE A 22 20.34 -0.58 17.17
N THR A 23 20.45 -0.58 18.50
CA THR A 23 20.54 -1.75 19.36
C THR A 23 19.16 -2.25 19.81
N THR A 24 18.96 -3.55 19.57
CA THR A 24 18.09 -4.58 20.18
C THR A 24 17.11 -4.24 21.32
N GLY A 25 15.88 -4.77 21.18
CA GLY A 25 14.96 -5.05 22.30
C GLY A 25 13.77 -5.96 21.96
N SER A 26 13.79 -7.18 22.54
CA SER A 26 12.70 -8.08 22.97
C SER A 26 11.86 -8.95 22.00
N ASP A 27 12.33 -10.20 21.79
CA ASP A 27 11.70 -11.53 21.48
C ASP A 27 12.27 -12.18 20.18
N PRO A 28 13.09 -13.27 20.23
CA PRO A 28 14.13 -13.51 19.22
C PRO A 28 13.66 -13.96 17.83
N ALA A 29 12.42 -14.45 17.68
CA ALA A 29 11.92 -14.96 16.41
C ALA A 29 10.95 -13.98 15.72
N ALA A 30 9.94 -13.50 16.46
CA ALA A 30 8.93 -12.54 16.00
C ALA A 30 9.52 -11.18 15.59
N ASN A 31 10.43 -10.66 16.40
CA ASN A 31 10.95 -9.31 16.17
C ASN A 31 11.99 -9.28 15.08
N ALA A 32 12.83 -10.30 14.95
CA ALA A 32 13.94 -10.24 14.02
C ALA A 32 13.45 -10.17 12.56
N LEU A 33 12.40 -10.90 12.20
CA LEU A 33 11.88 -10.87 10.83
C LEU A 33 11.06 -9.61 10.54
N VAL A 34 10.14 -9.24 11.43
CA VAL A 34 9.33 -8.02 11.29
C VAL A 34 10.23 -6.79 11.25
N ASP A 35 11.22 -6.68 12.15
CA ASP A 35 12.18 -5.58 12.17
C ASP A 35 12.99 -5.53 10.86
N LYS A 36 13.48 -6.68 10.39
CA LYS A 36 14.23 -6.77 9.11
C LYS A 36 13.41 -6.29 7.93
N VAL A 37 12.14 -6.69 7.84
CA VAL A 37 11.23 -6.28 6.75
C VAL A 37 10.89 -4.80 6.88
N CYS A 38 10.48 -4.35 8.05
CA CYS A 38 10.04 -2.97 8.28
C CYS A 38 11.16 -1.95 8.13
N ASN A 39 12.41 -2.30 8.43
CA ASN A 39 13.58 -1.45 8.20
C ASN A 39 13.87 -1.21 6.70
N GLN A 40 13.28 -2.00 5.80
CA GLN A 40 13.38 -1.79 4.34
C GLN A 40 12.21 -0.98 3.79
N THR A 41 11.26 -0.58 4.63
CA THR A 41 10.11 0.22 4.22
C THR A 41 10.37 1.71 4.43
N SER A 42 9.59 2.56 3.75
CA SER A 42 9.67 4.01 3.91
C SER A 42 9.15 4.50 5.27
N ASN A 43 8.42 3.67 6.02
CA ASN A 43 7.86 4.03 7.32
C ASN A 43 7.83 2.81 8.24
N TYR A 44 8.89 2.66 9.03
CA TYR A 44 9.08 1.57 9.98
C TYR A 44 7.91 1.45 10.97
N THR A 45 7.56 2.55 11.66
CA THR A 45 6.51 2.54 12.69
C THR A 45 5.16 2.14 12.12
N PHE A 46 4.82 2.64 10.93
CA PHE A 46 3.61 2.23 10.24
C PHE A 46 3.64 0.76 9.84
N CYS A 47 4.77 0.26 9.34
CA CYS A 47 4.93 -1.15 8.98
C CYS A 47 4.74 -2.07 10.19
N VAL A 48 5.44 -1.81 11.29
CA VAL A 48 5.33 -2.59 12.54
C VAL A 48 3.89 -2.56 13.06
N GLY A 49 3.30 -1.38 13.19
CA GLY A 49 1.92 -1.24 13.68
C GLY A 49 0.89 -1.91 12.78
N SER A 50 1.10 -1.90 11.47
CA SER A 50 0.22 -2.58 10.51
C SER A 50 0.34 -4.09 10.65
N LEU A 51 1.56 -4.65 10.64
CA LEU A 51 1.75 -6.10 10.73
C LEU A 51 1.23 -6.64 12.06
N TYR A 52 1.58 -6.03 13.19
CA TYR A 52 1.11 -6.47 14.51
C TYR A 52 -0.39 -6.25 14.76
N SER A 53 -1.12 -5.63 13.83
CA SER A 53 -2.59 -5.64 13.88
C SER A 53 -3.18 -7.02 13.56
N ASP A 54 -2.40 -7.91 12.93
CA ASP A 54 -2.77 -9.31 12.72
C ASP A 54 -2.15 -10.19 13.83
N PRO A 55 -2.96 -10.99 14.55
CA PRO A 55 -2.49 -11.80 15.67
C PRO A 55 -1.54 -12.93 15.26
N ARG A 56 -1.41 -13.25 13.97
CA ARG A 56 -0.49 -14.27 13.45
C ARG A 56 0.94 -13.74 13.28
N THR A 57 1.13 -12.42 13.28
CA THR A 57 2.43 -11.77 13.03
C THR A 57 3.57 -12.22 13.94
N PRO A 58 3.38 -12.45 15.25
CA PRO A 58 4.48 -12.87 16.11
C PRO A 58 5.18 -14.15 15.65
N ASP A 59 4.43 -15.14 15.15
CA ASP A 59 5.00 -16.43 14.70
C ASP A 59 5.11 -16.54 13.18
N ALA A 60 4.89 -15.43 12.45
CA ALA A 60 4.81 -15.42 11.01
C ALA A 60 6.19 -15.60 10.36
N ASP A 61 6.28 -16.57 9.44
CA ASP A 61 7.39 -16.64 8.50
C ASP A 61 7.22 -15.62 7.35
N ARG A 62 8.13 -15.62 6.38
CA ARG A 62 8.08 -14.68 5.24
C ARG A 62 6.80 -14.82 4.42
N TYR A 63 6.34 -16.06 4.23
CA TYR A 63 5.12 -16.36 3.50
C TYR A 63 3.91 -15.78 4.22
N THR A 64 3.80 -16.06 5.51
CA THR A 64 2.71 -15.59 6.37
C THR A 64 2.71 -14.07 6.47
N LEU A 65 3.88 -13.42 6.60
CA LEU A 65 3.97 -11.95 6.58
C LEU A 65 3.55 -11.34 5.24
N ALA A 66 3.89 -11.97 4.11
CA ALA A 66 3.42 -11.52 2.80
C ALA A 66 1.89 -11.65 2.70
N TYR A 67 1.33 -12.76 3.18
CA TYR A 67 -0.11 -13.00 3.23
C TYR A 67 -0.84 -11.97 4.10
N ILE A 68 -0.33 -11.70 5.29
CA ILE A 68 -0.84 -10.66 6.21
C ILE A 68 -0.79 -9.30 5.52
N SER A 69 0.35 -8.93 4.93
CA SER A 69 0.54 -7.64 4.25
C SER A 69 -0.47 -7.43 3.11
N VAL A 70 -0.62 -8.42 2.23
CA VAL A 70 -1.58 -8.37 1.11
C VAL A 70 -3.01 -8.32 1.62
N GLY A 71 -3.35 -9.11 2.65
CA GLY A 71 -4.69 -9.10 3.26
C GLY A 71 -5.06 -7.76 3.89
N LEU A 72 -4.14 -7.14 4.64
CA LEU A 72 -4.33 -5.81 5.22
C LEU A 72 -4.51 -4.75 4.13
N ALA A 73 -3.70 -4.79 3.08
CA ALA A 73 -3.82 -3.89 1.94
C ALA A 73 -5.16 -4.08 1.22
N TYR A 74 -5.61 -5.32 1.02
CA TYR A 74 -6.92 -5.63 0.42
C TYR A 74 -8.07 -5.05 1.23
N GLY A 75 -8.06 -5.26 2.56
CA GLY A 75 -9.08 -4.72 3.45
C GLY A 75 -9.15 -3.20 3.40
N LYS A 76 -8.00 -2.51 3.43
CA LYS A 76 -7.95 -1.05 3.35
C LYS A 76 -8.35 -0.52 1.97
N ALA A 77 -7.88 -1.14 0.88
CA ALA A 77 -8.26 -0.74 -0.47
C ALA A 77 -9.77 -0.88 -0.71
N THR A 78 -10.36 -1.98 -0.23
CA THR A 78 -11.81 -2.23 -0.31
C THR A 78 -12.60 -1.20 0.49
N ALA A 79 -12.21 -0.97 1.75
CA ALA A 79 -12.87 0.05 2.59
C ALA A 79 -12.79 1.45 1.96
N THR A 80 -11.63 1.82 1.40
CA THR A 80 -11.49 3.12 0.72
C THR A 80 -12.34 3.20 -0.55
N ARG A 81 -12.38 2.14 -1.38
CA ARG A 81 -13.26 2.08 -2.55
C ARG A 81 -14.72 2.33 -2.15
N ASP A 82 -15.18 1.65 -1.10
CA ASP A 82 -16.57 1.73 -0.65
C ASP A 82 -16.88 3.14 -0.10
N ASN A 83 -15.96 3.73 0.67
CA ASN A 83 -16.07 5.12 1.12
C ASN A 83 -16.14 6.11 -0.06
N VAL A 84 -15.32 5.92 -1.10
CA VAL A 84 -15.35 6.78 -2.30
C VAL A 84 -16.70 6.66 -3.02
N ALA A 85 -17.26 5.44 -3.10
CA ALA A 85 -18.58 5.23 -3.67
C ALA A 85 -19.68 5.93 -2.85
N GLU A 86 -19.58 5.95 -1.53
CA GLU A 86 -20.48 6.72 -0.66
C GLU A 86 -20.36 8.23 -0.87
N LEU A 87 -19.13 8.75 -0.96
CA LEU A 87 -18.89 10.16 -1.26
C LEU A 87 -19.50 10.57 -2.62
N LEU A 88 -19.41 9.71 -3.63
CA LEU A 88 -20.00 9.93 -4.95
C LEU A 88 -21.54 9.99 -4.93
N LYS A 89 -22.20 9.26 -4.02
CA LYS A 89 -23.66 9.29 -3.87
C LYS A 89 -24.15 10.60 -3.25
N ASN A 90 -23.34 11.17 -2.35
CA ASN A 90 -23.71 12.33 -1.54
C ASN A 90 -23.12 13.65 -2.04
N ILE A 91 -22.45 13.65 -3.20
CA ILE A 91 -21.78 14.84 -3.72
C ILE A 91 -22.77 15.89 -4.23
N ASP A 92 -22.52 17.14 -3.87
CA ASP A 92 -23.23 18.30 -4.39
C ASP A 92 -23.00 18.44 -5.92
N PRO A 93 -24.07 18.48 -6.74
CA PRO A 93 -23.97 18.74 -8.18
C PRO A 93 -23.20 20.03 -8.54
N GLY A 94 -23.09 21.00 -7.62
CA GLY A 94 -22.31 22.22 -7.79
C GLY A 94 -20.79 22.02 -7.91
N HIS A 95 -20.26 20.80 -7.72
CA HIS A 95 -18.82 20.51 -7.72
C HIS A 95 -18.42 19.42 -8.74
N PRO A 96 -18.58 19.67 -10.06
CA PRO A 96 -18.32 18.66 -11.10
C PRO A 96 -16.86 18.18 -11.13
N ASP A 97 -15.89 19.05 -10.86
CA ASP A 97 -14.48 18.67 -10.82
C ASP A 97 -14.15 17.73 -9.66
N TYR A 98 -14.77 17.95 -8.50
CA TYR A 98 -14.64 17.06 -7.35
C TYR A 98 -15.32 15.71 -7.62
N ARG A 99 -16.46 15.72 -8.31
CA ARG A 99 -17.13 14.49 -8.75
C ARG A 99 -16.27 13.67 -9.70
N HIS A 100 -15.72 14.31 -10.73
CA HIS A 100 -14.83 13.64 -11.69
C HIS A 100 -13.58 13.07 -11.00
N SER A 101 -13.02 13.85 -10.06
CA SER A 101 -11.92 13.47 -9.19
C SER A 101 -12.20 12.21 -8.37
N LEU A 102 -13.38 12.13 -7.72
CA LEU A 102 -13.80 10.94 -6.98
C LEU A 102 -14.09 9.75 -7.89
N GLN A 103 -14.67 9.95 -9.09
CA GLN A 103 -14.87 8.88 -10.07
C GLN A 103 -13.54 8.25 -10.49
N ARG A 104 -12.51 9.07 -10.73
CA ARG A 104 -11.16 8.57 -11.01
C ARG A 104 -10.58 7.82 -9.81
N CYS A 105 -10.77 8.33 -8.60
CA CYS A 105 -10.33 7.63 -7.38
C CYS A 105 -11.01 6.26 -7.24
N ALA A 106 -12.33 6.17 -7.50
CA ALA A 106 -13.06 4.92 -7.47
C ALA A 106 -12.45 3.89 -8.43
N GLY A 107 -12.20 4.29 -9.69
CA GLY A 107 -11.56 3.42 -10.67
C GLY A 107 -10.13 2.99 -10.30
N ASN A 108 -9.36 3.86 -9.66
CA ASN A 108 -8.04 3.49 -9.15
C ASN A 108 -8.14 2.44 -8.04
N TYR A 109 -9.05 2.60 -7.08
CA TYR A 109 -9.23 1.62 -6.00
C TYR A 109 -9.87 0.32 -6.48
N ASP A 110 -10.75 0.33 -7.49
CA ASP A 110 -11.22 -0.89 -8.18
C ASP A 110 -10.05 -1.70 -8.75
N LYS A 111 -9.11 -1.01 -9.40
CA LYS A 111 -7.91 -1.62 -9.95
C LYS A 111 -6.97 -2.11 -8.85
N ALA A 112 -6.77 -1.33 -7.78
CA ALA A 112 -5.98 -1.74 -6.63
C ALA A 112 -6.52 -3.03 -5.99
N VAL A 113 -7.84 -3.09 -5.75
CA VAL A 113 -8.53 -4.28 -5.24
C VAL A 113 -8.32 -5.47 -6.18
N SER A 114 -8.48 -5.27 -7.49
CA SER A 114 -8.27 -6.35 -8.47
C SER A 114 -6.84 -6.89 -8.46
N LEU A 115 -5.84 -6.02 -8.37
CA LEU A 115 -4.42 -6.41 -8.26
C LEU A 115 -4.12 -7.16 -6.96
N LEU A 116 -4.77 -6.78 -5.86
CA LEU A 116 -4.63 -7.46 -4.56
C LEU A 116 -5.26 -8.86 -4.57
N VAL A 117 -6.36 -9.05 -5.30
CA VAL A 117 -6.94 -10.38 -5.55
C VAL A 117 -5.96 -11.26 -6.33
N VAL A 118 -5.31 -10.71 -7.36
CA VAL A 118 -4.25 -11.44 -8.09
C VAL A 118 -3.10 -11.80 -7.16
N ALA A 119 -2.60 -10.86 -6.35
CA ALA A 119 -1.52 -11.11 -5.40
C ALA A 119 -1.89 -12.19 -4.37
N GLN A 120 -3.15 -12.22 -3.92
CA GLN A 120 -3.62 -13.26 -3.00
C GLN A 120 -3.68 -14.64 -3.68
N ASN A 121 -4.10 -14.70 -4.95
CA ASN A 121 -4.10 -15.95 -5.72
C ASN A 121 -2.67 -16.46 -5.99
N ASP A 122 -1.74 -15.55 -6.28
CA ASP A 122 -0.31 -15.83 -6.40
C ASP A 122 0.26 -16.41 -5.10
N LEU A 123 -0.09 -15.83 -3.95
CA LEU A 123 0.28 -16.39 -2.64
C LEU A 123 -0.35 -17.77 -2.38
N ASN A 124 -1.62 -17.97 -2.74
CA ASN A 124 -2.31 -19.25 -2.58
C ASN A 124 -1.74 -20.36 -3.48
N SER A 125 -1.18 -19.99 -4.63
CA SER A 125 -0.56 -20.90 -5.60
C SER A 125 0.96 -20.99 -5.46
N GLU A 126 1.53 -20.31 -4.45
CA GLU A 126 2.97 -20.22 -4.19
C GLU A 126 3.78 -19.66 -5.38
N SER A 127 3.14 -18.82 -6.20
CA SER A 127 3.76 -18.11 -7.33
C SER A 127 4.18 -16.71 -6.90
N PHE A 128 5.45 -16.53 -6.50
CA PHE A 128 5.89 -15.28 -5.86
C PHE A 128 6.50 -14.23 -6.81
N SER A 129 6.77 -14.56 -8.07
CA SER A 129 7.58 -13.72 -8.97
C SER A 129 6.94 -12.35 -9.27
N GLU A 130 5.62 -12.30 -9.33
CA GLU A 130 4.88 -11.09 -9.69
C GLU A 130 4.48 -10.23 -8.48
N LEU A 131 4.60 -10.75 -7.25
CA LEU A 131 4.18 -10.03 -6.04
C LEU A 131 4.79 -8.63 -5.90
N PRO A 132 6.09 -8.39 -6.17
CA PRO A 132 6.66 -7.05 -6.09
C PRO A 132 6.05 -6.09 -7.13
N VAL A 133 5.76 -6.58 -8.33
CA VAL A 133 5.16 -5.79 -9.42
C VAL A 133 3.71 -5.45 -9.07
N LEU A 134 2.95 -6.42 -8.55
CA LEU A 134 1.58 -6.24 -8.09
C LEU A 134 1.53 -5.23 -6.94
N ALA A 135 2.36 -5.40 -5.90
CA ALA A 135 2.42 -4.49 -4.75
C ALA A 135 2.78 -3.05 -5.16
N ARG A 136 3.74 -2.89 -6.08
CA ARG A 136 4.06 -1.58 -6.65
C ARG A 136 2.84 -0.97 -7.33
N ASN A 137 2.18 -1.71 -8.22
CA ASN A 137 1.04 -1.21 -8.97
C ASN A 137 -0.13 -0.82 -8.06
N VAL A 138 -0.41 -1.60 -7.01
CA VAL A 138 -1.40 -1.26 -5.97
C VAL A 138 -1.09 0.10 -5.34
N SER A 139 0.15 0.29 -4.89
CA SER A 139 0.60 1.56 -4.30
C SER A 139 0.43 2.72 -5.28
N CYS A 140 0.72 2.49 -6.57
CA CYS A 140 0.57 3.53 -7.59
C CYS A 140 -0.88 3.91 -7.87
N GLU A 141 -1.81 2.95 -7.88
CA GLU A 141 -3.23 3.29 -8.01
C GLU A 141 -3.74 4.07 -6.78
N ALA A 142 -3.34 3.70 -5.57
CA ALA A 142 -3.64 4.47 -4.36
C ALA A 142 -3.08 5.91 -4.44
N ASN A 143 -1.81 6.06 -4.82
CA ASN A 143 -1.16 7.37 -4.97
C ASN A 143 -1.82 8.25 -6.05
N ARG A 144 -2.31 7.65 -7.15
CA ARG A 144 -3.03 8.39 -8.19
C ARG A 144 -4.36 8.95 -7.69
N CYS A 145 -5.02 8.28 -6.73
CA CYS A 145 -6.19 8.87 -6.07
C CYS A 145 -5.76 10.04 -5.17
N GLU A 146 -4.73 9.88 -4.34
CA GLU A 146 -4.30 10.93 -3.41
C GLU A 146 -3.76 12.19 -4.13
N ALA A 147 -3.13 12.02 -5.30
CA ALA A 147 -2.64 13.11 -6.13
C ALA A 147 -3.75 14.05 -6.63
N VAL A 148 -5.02 13.62 -6.57
CA VAL A 148 -6.19 14.44 -6.93
C VAL A 148 -6.32 15.66 -6.01
N LYS A 149 -5.82 15.59 -4.75
CA LYS A 149 -5.85 16.71 -3.80
C LYS A 149 -5.14 17.97 -4.31
N PHE A 150 -4.21 17.85 -5.26
CA PHE A 150 -3.48 19.01 -5.78
C PHE A 150 -4.26 19.89 -6.77
N PHE A 151 -5.41 19.43 -7.27
CA PHE A 151 -6.21 20.19 -8.24
C PHE A 151 -7.45 20.86 -7.65
N ILE A 152 -7.72 20.66 -6.35
CA ILE A 152 -8.78 21.34 -5.61
C ILE A 152 -8.12 22.31 -4.64
N LYS A 153 -7.41 23.29 -5.19
CA LYS A 153 -7.01 24.47 -4.44
C LYS A 153 -8.08 25.53 -4.71
N TYR A 154 -8.96 25.73 -3.74
CA TYR A 154 -9.69 26.98 -3.58
C TYR A 154 -8.69 28.09 -3.26
#